data_AF-A0A817X4Q6-F1
#
_entry.id   AF-A0A817X4Q6-F1
#
_cell.length_a   1.000
_cell.length_b   1.000
_cell.length_c   1.000
_cell.angle_alpha   90.00
_cell.angle_beta   90.00
_cell.angle_gamma   90.00
#
_symmetry.space_group_name_H-M   'P 1'
#
loop_
_entity.id
_entity.type
_entity.pdbx_description
1 polymer ?
#
loop_
_entity_poly.entity_id
_entity_poly.type
_entity_poly.pdbx_seq_one_letter_code
_entity_poly.pdbx_strand_id
1 'polypeptide(L)'
;MLANCHMDIDRAMYDITSYDNALKHYEASLTIRKNELGECHSEVGISYSCIGAALCRQGEMYRSLENLHRTIKILEQTLSSNNLELAETYNSL
;
A
#
# COMPACT_ATOMS: atom_id res chain seq x y z
N MET A 1 -28.46 -6.65 25.94
CA MET A 1 -27.35 -7.53 25.50
C MET A 1 -27.50 -7.93 24.04
N LEU A 2 -28.56 -8.65 23.62
CA LEU A 2 -28.74 -9.08 22.22
C LEU A 2 -28.73 -7.94 21.17
N ALA A 3 -29.40 -6.82 21.42
CA ALA A 3 -29.42 -5.69 20.48
C ALA A 3 -28.04 -5.03 20.28
N ASN A 4 -27.21 -4.99 21.33
CA ASN A 4 -25.84 -4.46 21.23
C ASN A 4 -24.95 -5.41 20.41
N CYS A 5 -25.09 -6.73 20.60
CA CYS A 5 -24.35 -7.70 19.80
C CYS A 5 -24.67 -7.60 18.31
N HIS A 6 -25.94 -7.38 17.95
CA HIS A 6 -26.32 -7.15 16.55
C HIS A 6 -25.69 -5.87 15.99
N MET A 7 -25.73 -4.76 16.73
CA MET A 7 -25.07 -3.52 16.30
C MET A 7 -23.55 -3.67 16.12
N ASP A 8 -22.90 -4.45 16.99
CA ASP A 8 -21.46 -4.70 16.91
C ASP A 8 -21.11 -5.59 15.69
N ILE A 9 -21.94 -6.61 15.41
CA ILE A 9 -21.80 -7.45 14.21
C ILE A 9 -22.05 -6.63 12.94
N ASP A 10 -23.12 -5.83 12.90
CA ASP A 10 -23.46 -5.00 11.74
C ASP A 10 -22.37 -3.97 11.46
N ARG A 11 -21.79 -3.35 12.50
CA ARG A 11 -20.64 -2.45 12.38
C ARG A 11 -19.42 -3.20 11.83
N ALA A 12 -19.11 -4.38 12.35
CA ALA A 12 -17.98 -5.17 11.87
C ALA A 12 -18.14 -5.57 10.39
N MET A 13 -19.35 -5.96 9.98
CA MET A 13 -19.65 -6.28 8.57
C MET A 13 -19.55 -5.05 7.67
N TYR A 14 -20.05 -3.89 8.13
CA TYR A 14 -19.92 -2.63 7.41
C TYR A 14 -18.45 -2.25 7.21
N ASP A 15 -17.64 -2.36 8.26
CA ASP A 15 -16.21 -2.08 8.23
C ASP A 15 -15.48 -3.01 7.24
N ILE A 16 -15.72 -4.32 7.30
CA ILE A 16 -15.16 -5.29 6.35
C ILE A 16 -15.49 -4.91 4.90
N THR A 17 -16.77 -4.62 4.63
CA THR A 17 -17.23 -4.23 3.29
C THR A 17 -16.58 -2.92 2.81
N SER A 18 -16.38 -1.97 3.72
CA SER A 18 -15.72 -0.69 3.43
C SER A 18 -14.26 -0.90 3.05
N TYR A 19 -13.55 -1.76 3.79
CA TYR A 19 -12.16 -2.08 3.50
C TYR A 19 -12.00 -2.88 2.19
N ASP A 20 -12.93 -3.77 1.85
CA ASP A 20 -12.90 -4.48 0.56
C ASP A 20 -13.05 -3.52 -0.63
N ASN A 21 -13.92 -2.52 -0.49
CA ASN A 21 -14.06 -1.49 -1.51
C ASN A 21 -12.79 -0.62 -1.60
N ALA A 22 -12.21 -0.23 -0.46
CA ALA A 22 -10.95 0.50 -0.44
C ALA A 22 -9.81 -0.28 -1.12
N LEU A 23 -9.71 -1.58 -0.86
CA LEU A 23 -8.71 -2.45 -1.50
C LEU A 23 -8.87 -2.48 -3.01
N LYS A 24 -10.08 -2.65 -3.54
CA LYS A 24 -10.32 -2.60 -5.00
C LYS A 24 -9.86 -1.29 -5.61
N HIS A 25 -10.12 -0.16 -4.95
CA HIS A 25 -9.67 1.15 -5.42
C HIS A 25 -8.14 1.28 -5.39
N TYR A 26 -7.48 0.80 -4.33
CA TYR A 26 -6.03 0.84 -4.23
C TYR A 26 -5.35 -0.10 -5.22
N GLU A 27 -5.90 -1.29 -5.48
CA GLU A 27 -5.38 -2.23 -6.48
C GLU A 27 -5.52 -1.70 -7.91
N ALA A 28 -6.64 -1.04 -8.22
CA ALA A 28 -6.82 -0.35 -9.50
C ALA A 28 -5.81 0.79 -9.66
N SER A 29 -5.63 1.62 -8.62
CA SER A 29 -4.65 2.70 -8.63
C SER A 29 -3.21 2.17 -8.75
N LEU A 30 -2.89 1.08 -8.05
CA LEU A 30 -1.60 0.40 -8.15
C LEU A 30 -1.32 -0.04 -9.58
N THR A 31 -2.32 -0.62 -10.25
CA THR A 31 -2.18 -1.08 -11.65
C THR A 31 -1.89 0.08 -12.59
N ILE A 32 -2.61 1.19 -12.45
CA ILE A 32 -2.39 2.40 -13.26
C ILE A 32 -0.98 2.95 -13.01
N ARG A 33 -0.60 3.14 -11.74
CA ARG A 33 0.72 3.69 -11.36
C ARG A 33 1.87 2.82 -11.84
N LYS A 34 1.74 1.49 -11.76
CA LYS A 34 2.73 0.56 -12.31
C LYS A 34 2.91 0.73 -13.82
N ASN A 35 1.81 0.88 -14.55
CA ASN A 35 1.84 1.04 -16.00
C ASN A 35 2.39 2.40 -16.45
N GLU A 36 2.08 3.47 -15.73
CA GLU A 36 2.46 4.84 -16.11
C GLU A 36 3.85 5.24 -15.60
N LEU A 37 4.24 4.79 -14.40
CA LEU A 37 5.43 5.28 -13.69
C LEU A 37 6.52 4.20 -13.55
N GLY A 38 6.17 2.92 -13.76
CA GLY A 38 7.06 1.79 -13.56
C GLY A 38 7.06 1.25 -12.12
N GLU A 39 7.52 0.00 -11.96
CA GLU A 39 7.38 -0.79 -10.72
C GLU A 39 8.14 -0.20 -9.51
N CYS A 40 9.24 0.52 -9.75
CA CYS A 40 10.13 1.03 -8.70
C CYS A 40 9.84 2.50 -8.33
N HIS A 41 8.74 3.07 -8.83
CA HIS A 41 8.39 4.46 -8.54
C HIS A 41 7.80 4.60 -7.12
N SER A 42 8.13 5.71 -6.44
CA SER A 42 7.68 5.98 -5.06
C SER A 42 6.15 5.90 -4.89
N GLU A 43 5.38 6.44 -5.85
CA GLU A 43 3.91 6.34 -5.88
C GLU A 43 3.38 4.89 -5.93
N VAL A 44 4.09 3.96 -6.56
CA VAL A 44 3.75 2.52 -6.52
C VAL A 44 3.96 1.98 -5.11
N GLY A 45 5.05 2.39 -4.45
CA GLY A 45 5.31 2.07 -3.03
C GLY A 45 4.22 2.59 -2.09
N ILE A 46 3.70 3.80 -2.32
CA ILE A 46 2.57 4.37 -1.56
C ILE A 46 1.32 3.51 -1.72
N SER A 47 1.00 3.07 -2.94
CA SER A 47 -0.16 2.21 -3.18
C SER A 47 -0.06 0.88 -2.43
N TYR A 48 1.11 0.22 -2.45
CA TYR A 48 1.34 -0.98 -1.64
C TYR A 48 1.17 -0.72 -0.13
N SER A 49 1.58 0.45 0.37
CA SER A 49 1.41 0.81 1.78
C SER A 49 -0.07 0.97 2.16
N CYS A 50 -0.86 1.62 1.32
CA CYS A 50 -2.30 1.77 1.50
C CYS A 50 -3.03 0.41 1.51
N ILE A 51 -2.66 -0.50 0.60
CA ILE A 51 -3.17 -1.88 0.56
C ILE A 51 -2.80 -2.61 1.85
N GLY A 52 -1.54 -2.53 2.28
CA GLY A 52 -1.07 -3.13 3.51
C GLY A 52 -1.84 -2.64 4.75
N ALA A 53 -2.08 -1.34 4.84
CA ALA A 53 -2.85 -0.75 5.94
C ALA A 53 -4.32 -1.20 5.95
N ALA A 54 -4.98 -1.28 4.79
CA ALA A 54 -6.35 -1.77 4.67
C ALA A 54 -6.46 -3.25 5.08
N LEU A 55 -5.52 -4.09 4.64
CA LEU A 55 -5.46 -5.51 5.03
C LEU A 55 -5.25 -5.70 6.53
N CYS A 56 -4.41 -4.86 7.16
CA CYS A 56 -4.23 -4.88 8.61
C CYS A 56 -5.55 -4.61 9.35
N ARG A 57 -6.36 -3.66 8.87
CA ARG A 57 -7.69 -3.37 9.42
C ARG A 57 -8.72 -4.47 9.20
N GLN A 58 -8.55 -5.30 8.18
CA GLN A 58 -9.36 -6.51 7.96
C GLN A 58 -8.87 -7.72 8.75
N GLY A 59 -7.73 -7.63 9.45
CA GLY A 59 -7.12 -8.77 10.14
C GLY A 59 -6.26 -9.68 9.26
N GLU A 60 -6.07 -9.33 7.99
CA GLU A 60 -5.28 -10.07 6.99
C GLU A 60 -3.78 -9.78 7.13
N MET A 61 -3.21 -10.15 8.29
CA MET A 61 -1.87 -9.76 8.70
C MET A 61 -0.75 -10.24 7.77
N TYR A 62 -0.84 -11.47 7.25
CA TYR A 62 0.18 -12.01 6.34
C TYR A 62 0.24 -11.22 5.03
N ARG A 63 -0.92 -10.94 4.42
CA ARG A 63 -1.01 -10.16 3.19
C ARG A 63 -0.57 -8.71 3.44
N SER A 64 -0.90 -8.14 4.60
CA SER A 64 -0.45 -6.81 5.01
C SER A 64 1.08 -6.71 5.04
N LEU A 65 1.74 -7.65 5.70
CA LEU A 65 3.19 -7.70 5.80
C LEU A 65 3.87 -7.83 4.44
N GLU A 66 3.33 -8.66 3.55
CA GLU A 66 3.87 -8.79 2.19
C GLU A 66 3.84 -7.46 1.45
N ASN A 67 2.73 -6.73 1.52
CA ASN A 67 2.59 -5.43 0.87
C ASN A 67 3.52 -4.37 1.46
N LEU A 68 3.66 -4.33 2.80
CA LEU A 68 4.61 -3.43 3.46
C LEU A 68 6.07 -3.74 3.08
N HIS A 69 6.42 -5.03 2.93
CA HIS A 69 7.74 -5.43 2.47
C HIS A 69 8.01 -4.94 1.03
N ARG A 70 7.01 -5.00 0.15
CA ARG A 70 7.11 -4.43 -1.21
C ARG A 70 7.29 -2.92 -1.19
N THR A 71 6.56 -2.21 -0.32
CA THR A 71 6.76 -0.76 -0.11
C THR A 71 8.21 -0.46 0.29
N ILE A 72 8.76 -1.17 1.28
CA ILE A 72 10.14 -0.95 1.74
C ILE A 72 11.12 -1.16 0.60
N LYS A 73 10.99 -2.26 -0.15
CA LYS A 73 11.87 -2.57 -1.28
C LYS A 73 11.85 -1.47 -2.35
N ILE A 74 10.68 -0.92 -2.66
CA ILE A 74 10.55 0.18 -3.63
C ILE A 74 11.25 1.43 -3.11
N LEU A 75 11.03 1.78 -1.83
CA LEU A 75 11.69 2.95 -1.23
C LEU A 75 13.22 2.81 -1.23
N GLU A 76 13.75 1.63 -0.90
CA GLU A 76 15.19 1.34 -0.96
C GLU A 76 15.76 1.53 -2.39
N GLN A 77 15.03 1.05 -3.39
CA GLN A 77 15.40 1.22 -4.80
C GLN A 77 15.36 2.69 -5.23
N THR A 78 14.30 3.43 -4.87
CA THR A 78 14.18 4.86 -5.18
C THR A 78 15.32 5.66 -4.54
N LEU A 79 15.63 5.42 -3.26
CA LEU A 79 16.74 6.11 -2.59
C LEU A 79 18.09 5.79 -3.24
N SER A 80 18.33 4.53 -3.59
CA SER A 80 19.58 4.10 -4.21
C SER A 80 19.79 4.78 -5.58
N SER A 81 18.75 4.84 -6.40
CA SER A 81 18.79 5.53 -7.70
C SER A 81 19.06 7.03 -7.56
N ASN A 82 18.37 7.70 -6.64
CA ASN A 82 18.57 9.13 -6.39
C ASN A 82 20.00 9.43 -5.91
N ASN A 83 20.54 8.57 -5.05
CA ASN A 83 21.91 8.71 -4.56
C ASN A 83 22.93 8.54 -5.70
N LEU A 84 22.70 7.62 -6.63
CA LEU A 84 23.56 7.41 -7.80
C LEU A 84 23.54 8.64 -8.71
N GLU A 85 22.35 9.16 -9.04
CA GLU A 85 22.17 10.36 -9.87
C GLU A 85 22.84 11.59 -9.22
N LEU A 86 22.73 11.72 -7.89
CA LEU A 86 23.42 12.77 -7.15
C LEU A 86 24.95 12.63 -7.23
N ALA A 87 25.48 11.40 -7.12
CA ALA A 87 26.92 11.16 -7.25
C ALA A 87 27.44 11.46 -8.66
N GLU A 88 26.67 11.12 -9.70
CA GLU A 88 27.02 11.41 -11.09
C GLU A 88 26.99 12.92 -11.39
N THR A 89 25.99 13.63 -10.89
CA THR A 89 25.89 15.10 -11.03
C THR A 89 27.03 15.82 -10.32
N TYR A 90 27.45 15.37 -9.13
CA TYR A 90 28.63 15.93 -8.46
C TYR A 90 29.96 15.62 -9.19
N ASN A 91 30.09 14.43 -9.79
CA ASN A 91 31.30 14.08 -10.55
C ASN A 91 31.37 14.80 -11.92
N SER A 92 30.23 15.28 -12.42
CA SER A 92 30.14 15.99 -13.71
C SER A 92 30.27 17.51 -13.57
N LEU A 93 30.48 18.02 -12.35
CA LEU A 93 30.70 19.43 -12.02
C LEU A 93 32.20 19.70 -11.76
#